data_AF-A0A520GSQ2-F1
#
_entry.id   AF-A0A520GSQ2-F1
#
_cell.length_a   1.000
_cell.length_b   1.000
_cell.length_c   1.000
_cell.angle_alpha   90.00
_cell.angle_beta   90.00
_cell.angle_gamma   90.00
#
_symmetry.space_group_name_H-M   'P 1'
#
loop_
_entity.id
_entity.type
_entity.pdbx_description
1 polymer ?
#
loop_
_entity_poly.entity_id
_entity_poly.type
_entity_poly.pdbx_seq_one_letter_code
_entity_poly.pdbx_strand_id
1 'polypeptide(L)'
;MTPGQFYKQRLGSLREERKKLQQRKTIFGIVRFGNIALLIAAFYFLWNLGVLYLVIAAVLLLAIFIRLIYRDLANRAALEHNAQLIRVNEDELMATEGNYHHFANGSNFAPKEHYYSNDLDIFGQASLYQFINRTTAEVGGLQLADWLLEPANTEHILLRQEAVR
;
A
#
# COMPACT_ATOMS: atom_id res chain seq x y z
N MET A 1 -20.69 -11.16 -8.68
CA MET A 1 -19.65 -10.48 -9.47
C MET A 1 -18.45 -11.42 -9.54
N THR A 2 -17.83 -11.61 -10.71
CA THR A 2 -16.64 -12.47 -10.79
C THR A 2 -15.42 -11.80 -10.14
N PRO A 3 -14.42 -12.55 -9.66
CA PRO A 3 -13.21 -11.96 -9.08
C PRO A 3 -12.50 -10.97 -10.01
N GLY A 4 -12.38 -11.30 -11.30
CA GLY A 4 -11.77 -10.38 -12.28
C GLY A 4 -12.56 -9.07 -12.46
N GLN A 5 -13.89 -9.12 -12.44
CA GLN A 5 -14.73 -7.92 -12.48
C GLN A 5 -14.55 -7.07 -11.21
N PHE A 6 -14.47 -7.71 -10.04
CA PHE A 6 -14.22 -7.03 -8.76
C PHE A 6 -12.90 -6.24 -8.79
N TYR A 7 -11.80 -6.90 -9.16
CA TYR A 7 -10.50 -6.26 -9.20
C TYR A 7 -10.43 -5.15 -10.25
N LYS A 8 -11.02 -5.33 -11.45
CA LYS A 8 -11.11 -4.27 -12.47
C LYS A 8 -11.87 -3.04 -11.98
N GLN A 9 -13.01 -3.24 -11.31
CA GLN A 9 -13.80 -2.12 -10.76
C GLN A 9 -13.02 -1.39 -9.66
N ARG A 10 -12.40 -2.13 -8.73
CA ARG A 10 -11.60 -1.58 -7.63
C ARG A 10 -10.37 -0.85 -8.13
N LEU A 11 -9.70 -1.36 -9.15
CA LEU A 11 -8.58 -0.70 -9.81
C LEU A 11 -8.99 0.65 -10.40
N GLY A 12 -10.18 0.72 -11.02
CA GLY A 12 -10.74 1.96 -11.52
C GLY A 12 -10.92 3.01 -10.43
N SER A 13 -11.54 2.65 -9.30
CA SER A 13 -11.74 3.59 -8.19
C SER A 13 -10.42 4.02 -7.54
N LEU A 14 -9.48 3.10 -7.35
CA LEU A 14 -8.15 3.41 -6.81
C LEU A 14 -7.34 4.35 -7.71
N ARG A 15 -7.41 4.17 -9.04
CA ARG A 15 -6.74 5.05 -10.00
C ARG A 15 -7.34 6.46 -10.01
N GLU A 16 -8.66 6.59 -9.88
CA GLU A 16 -9.31 7.89 -9.72
C GLU A 16 -8.93 8.58 -8.39
N GLU A 17 -8.86 7.83 -7.30
CA GLU A 17 -8.35 8.34 -6.03
C GLU A 17 -6.89 8.82 -6.15
N ARG A 18 -6.04 8.03 -6.82
CA ARG A 18 -4.64 8.40 -7.06
C ARG A 18 -4.51 9.72 -7.80
N LYS A 19 -5.32 9.94 -8.84
CA LYS A 19 -5.35 11.22 -9.58
C LYS A 19 -5.66 12.40 -8.65
N LYS A 20 -6.67 12.25 -7.77
CA LYS A 20 -7.02 13.28 -6.78
C LYS A 20 -5.88 13.56 -5.80
N LEU A 21 -5.21 12.51 -5.30
CA LEU A 21 -4.06 12.65 -4.41
C LEU A 21 -2.85 13.30 -5.10
N GLN A 22 -2.62 13.01 -6.38
CA GLN A 22 -1.59 13.66 -7.19
C GLN A 22 -1.89 15.15 -7.42
N GLN A 23 -3.14 15.50 -7.73
CA GLN A 23 -3.56 16.90 -7.85
C GLN A 23 -3.35 17.67 -6.54
N ARG A 24 -3.71 17.07 -5.40
CA ARG A 24 -3.47 17.65 -4.06
C ARG A 24 -1.99 17.92 -3.80
N LYS A 25 -1.10 17.00 -4.20
CA LYS A 25 0.35 17.17 -4.09
C LYS A 25 0.82 18.42 -4.84
N THR A 26 0.36 18.63 -6.08
CA THR A 26 0.68 19.83 -6.86
C THR A 26 0.15 21.10 -6.18
N ILE A 27 -1.09 21.06 -5.68
CA ILE A 27 -1.69 22.19 -4.95
C ILE A 27 -0.87 22.53 -3.70
N PHE A 28 -0.45 21.54 -2.91
CA PHE A 28 0.41 21.80 -1.74
C PHE A 28 1.75 22.44 -2.12
N GLY A 29 2.36 22.02 -3.23
CA GLY A 29 3.56 22.68 -3.76
C GLY A 29 3.33 24.16 -4.06
N ILE A 30 2.26 24.48 -4.79
CA ILE A 30 1.89 25.86 -5.15
C ILE A 30 1.58 26.70 -3.90
N VAL A 31 0.76 26.17 -2.97
CA VAL A 31 0.38 26.90 -1.74
C VAL A 31 1.59 27.14 -0.84
N ARG A 32 2.53 26.19 -0.74
CA ARG A 32 3.78 26.38 0.00
C ARG A 32 4.65 27.47 -0.62
N PHE A 33 4.78 27.48 -1.95
CA PHE A 33 5.50 28.55 -2.65
C PHE A 33 4.83 29.93 -2.41
N GLY A 34 3.51 29.99 -2.51
CA GLY A 34 2.74 31.20 -2.21
C GLY A 34 2.91 31.67 -0.76
N ASN A 35 2.99 30.75 0.21
CA ASN A 35 3.22 31.09 1.61
C ASN A 35 4.62 31.70 1.84
N ILE A 36 5.65 31.20 1.17
CA ILE A 36 7.01 31.77 1.21
C ILE A 36 7.01 33.17 0.58
N ALA A 37 6.36 33.34 -0.59
CA ALA A 37 6.23 34.64 -1.22
C ALA A 37 5.49 35.65 -0.33
N LEU A 38 4.44 35.20 0.38
CA LEU A 38 3.69 36.01 1.33
C LEU A 38 4.54 36.42 2.54
N LEU A 39 5.46 35.56 2.98
CA LEU A 39 6.40 35.88 4.06
C LEU A 39 7.37 36.99 3.64
N ILE A 40 7.88 36.95 2.41
CA ILE A 40 8.74 38.01 1.85
C ILE A 40 7.95 39.32 1.71
N ALA A 41 6.72 39.25 1.19
CA ALA A 41 5.85 40.41 1.07
C ALA A 41 5.50 41.02 2.43
N ALA A 42 5.18 40.18 3.43
CA ALA A 42 4.92 40.61 4.79
C ALA A 42 6.12 41.37 5.37
N PHE A 43 7.33 40.86 5.17
CA PHE A 43 8.55 41.55 5.61
C PHE A 43 8.71 42.93 4.98
N TYR A 44 8.49 43.06 3.66
CA TYR A 44 8.59 44.35 2.95
C TYR A 44 7.55 45.37 3.40
N PHE A 45 6.27 44.99 3.46
CA PHE A 45 5.17 45.92 3.75
C PHE A 45 5.04 46.25 5.24
N LEU A 46 5.31 45.30 6.14
CA LEU A 46 5.12 45.49 7.59
C LEU A 46 6.35 46.09 8.28
N TRP A 47 7.48 46.23 7.59
CA TRP A 47 8.72 46.79 8.15
C TRP A 47 8.50 48.15 8.83
N ASN A 48 7.71 49.02 8.19
CA ASN A 48 7.46 50.38 8.67
C ASN A 48 6.30 50.47 9.69
N LEU A 49 5.49 49.42 9.86
CA LEU A 49 4.37 49.39 10.81
C LEU A 49 4.82 49.03 12.23
N GLY A 50 6.03 48.48 12.38
CA GLY A 50 6.64 48.15 13.67
C GLY A 50 6.83 46.64 13.88
N VAL A 51 7.84 46.31 14.72
CA VAL A 51 8.33 44.94 14.92
C VAL A 51 7.24 43.98 15.40
N LEU A 52 6.30 44.44 16.23
CA LEU A 52 5.22 43.60 16.77
C LEU A 52 4.35 43.00 15.65
N TYR A 53 3.94 43.80 14.66
CA TYR A 53 3.10 43.33 13.55
C TYR A 53 3.85 42.31 12.67
N LEU A 54 5.15 42.54 12.45
CA LEU A 54 6.00 41.62 11.70
C LEU A 54 6.14 40.26 12.41
N VAL A 55 6.34 40.27 13.74
CA VAL A 55 6.43 39.05 14.55
C VAL A 55 5.10 38.27 14.50
N ILE A 56 3.96 38.95 14.65
CA ILE A 56 2.64 38.31 14.57
C ILE A 56 2.43 37.66 13.19
N ALA A 57 2.72 38.39 12.10
CA ALA A 57 2.59 37.86 10.75
C ALA A 57 3.52 36.65 10.50
N ALA A 58 4.76 36.72 10.98
CA ALA A 58 5.72 35.63 10.86
C ALA A 58 5.26 34.37 11.61
N VAL A 59 4.77 34.50 12.84
CA VAL A 59 4.26 33.37 13.63
C VAL A 59 3.03 32.73 12.96
N LEU A 60 2.10 33.55 12.45
CA LEU A 60 0.92 33.05 11.74
C LEU A 60 1.30 32.30 10.45
N LEU A 61 2.19 32.88 9.64
CA LEU A 61 2.64 32.24 8.39
C LEU A 61 3.43 30.96 8.66
N LEU A 62 4.26 30.94 9.70
CA LEU A 62 4.98 29.75 10.14
C LEU A 62 4.01 28.65 10.58
N ALA A 63 2.98 28.99 11.37
CA ALA A 63 1.97 28.02 11.78
C ALA A 63 1.21 27.41 10.57
N ILE A 64 0.85 28.25 9.58
CA ILE A 64 0.25 27.80 8.32
C ILE A 64 1.23 26.88 7.57
N PHE A 65 2.50 27.26 7.45
CA PHE A 65 3.52 26.48 6.75
C PHE A 65 3.71 25.10 7.38
N ILE A 66 3.82 25.03 8.71
CA ILE A 66 3.92 23.76 9.46
C ILE A 66 2.69 22.89 9.19
N ARG A 67 1.48 23.46 9.24
CA ARG A 67 0.24 22.73 8.93
C ARG A 67 0.25 22.17 7.50
N LEU A 68 0.73 22.94 6.53
CA LEU A 68 0.87 22.49 5.14
C LEU A 68 1.86 21.33 5.00
N ILE A 69 2.98 21.34 5.75
CA ILE A 69 3.93 20.23 5.77
C ILE A 69 3.27 18.94 6.24
N TYR A 70 2.56 18.97 7.37
CA TYR A 70 1.87 17.78 7.88
C TYR A 70 0.82 17.24 6.90
N ARG A 71 0.10 18.14 6.21
CA ARG A 71 -0.87 17.74 5.18
C ARG A 71 -0.22 17.14 3.94
N ASP A 72 0.92 17.68 3.49
CA ASP A 72 1.70 17.11 2.39
C ASP A 72 2.25 15.73 2.77
N LEU A 73 2.78 15.57 3.98
CA LEU A 73 3.28 14.29 4.48
C LEU A 73 2.16 13.22 4.54
N ALA A 74 0.99 13.58 5.08
CA ALA A 74 -0.16 12.69 5.09
C ALA A 74 -0.61 12.30 3.67
N ASN A 75 -0.59 13.24 2.72
CA ASN A 75 -0.95 12.97 1.33
C ASN A 75 0.08 12.08 0.61
N ARG A 76 1.37 12.18 0.96
CA ARG A 76 2.41 11.28 0.48
C ARG A 76 2.20 9.85 0.99
N ALA A 77 1.94 9.69 2.29
CA ALA A 77 1.61 8.39 2.87
C ALA A 77 0.35 7.78 2.21
N ALA A 78 -0.68 8.59 1.95
CA ALA A 78 -1.87 8.15 1.22
C ALA A 78 -1.56 7.73 -0.23
N LEU A 79 -0.68 8.45 -0.94
CA LEU A 79 -0.23 8.08 -2.28
C LEU A 79 0.51 6.75 -2.30
N GLU A 80 1.42 6.53 -1.34
CA GLU A 80 2.17 5.28 -1.21
C GLU A 80 1.24 4.11 -0.90
N HIS A 81 0.34 4.29 0.07
CA HIS A 81 -0.66 3.28 0.40
C HIS A 81 -1.55 2.93 -0.80
N ASN A 82 -2.10 3.94 -1.49
CA ASN A 82 -2.91 3.73 -2.68
C ASN A 82 -2.11 3.04 -3.81
N ALA A 83 -0.83 3.36 -3.97
CA ALA A 83 0.03 2.67 -4.94
C ALA A 83 0.21 1.19 -4.60
N GLN A 84 0.37 0.82 -3.33
CA GLN A 84 0.42 -0.58 -2.92
C GLN A 84 -0.92 -1.29 -3.17
N LEU A 85 -2.05 -0.64 -2.88
CA LEU A 85 -3.36 -1.20 -3.18
C LEU A 85 -3.55 -1.44 -4.69
N ILE A 86 -3.14 -0.50 -5.54
CA ILE A 86 -3.17 -0.68 -6.99
C ILE A 86 -2.34 -1.89 -7.39
N ARG A 87 -1.10 -1.99 -6.90
CA ARG A 87 -0.21 -3.11 -7.20
C ARG A 87 -0.84 -4.45 -6.82
N VAL A 88 -1.36 -4.59 -5.61
CA VAL A 88 -2.04 -5.82 -5.17
C VAL A 88 -3.21 -6.16 -6.10
N ASN A 89 -4.03 -5.18 -6.49
CA ASN A 89 -5.17 -5.44 -7.39
C ASN A 89 -4.73 -5.80 -8.81
N GLU A 90 -3.60 -5.28 -9.29
CA GLU A 90 -3.00 -5.65 -10.58
C GLU A 90 -2.45 -7.08 -10.52
N ASP A 91 -1.70 -7.42 -9.47
CA ASP A 91 -1.16 -8.76 -9.20
C ASP A 91 -2.28 -9.81 -9.13
N GLU A 92 -3.36 -9.53 -8.38
CA GLU A 92 -4.52 -10.42 -8.32
C GLU A 92 -5.26 -10.53 -9.65
N LEU A 93 -5.36 -9.44 -10.41
CA LEU A 93 -6.00 -9.49 -11.71
C LEU A 93 -5.24 -10.42 -12.66
N MET A 94 -3.91 -10.33 -12.68
CA MET A 94 -3.06 -11.27 -13.43
C MET A 94 -3.25 -12.70 -12.94
N ALA A 95 -3.34 -12.92 -11.63
CA ALA A 95 -3.59 -14.24 -11.06
C ALA A 95 -4.93 -14.83 -11.51
N THR A 96 -5.99 -14.02 -11.62
CA THR A 96 -7.29 -14.48 -12.15
C THR A 96 -7.24 -14.90 -13.63
N GLU A 97 -6.24 -14.43 -14.37
CA GLU A 97 -5.97 -14.80 -15.76
C GLU A 97 -4.98 -15.99 -15.85
N GLY A 98 -4.62 -16.58 -14.71
CA GLY A 98 -3.67 -17.70 -14.62
C GLY A 98 -2.19 -17.29 -14.57
N ASN A 99 -1.89 -15.99 -14.56
CA ASN A 99 -0.53 -15.47 -14.47
C ASN A 99 -0.16 -15.08 -13.04
N TYR A 100 0.30 -16.04 -12.25
CA TYR A 100 0.65 -15.88 -10.83
C TYR A 100 2.14 -16.14 -10.55
N HIS A 101 2.97 -16.22 -11.60
CA HIS A 101 4.39 -16.55 -11.49
C HIS A 101 5.25 -15.50 -10.79
N HIS A 102 4.71 -14.29 -10.57
CA HIS A 102 5.38 -13.22 -9.85
C HIS A 102 5.33 -13.41 -8.32
N PHE A 103 4.45 -14.27 -7.80
CA PHE A 103 4.42 -14.60 -6.38
C PHE A 103 5.57 -15.54 -6.01
N ALA A 104 5.99 -15.48 -4.75
CA ALA A 104 7.00 -16.38 -4.22
C ALA A 104 6.52 -17.83 -4.29
N ASN A 105 7.38 -18.69 -4.81
CA ASN A 105 7.06 -20.06 -5.19
C ASN A 105 7.34 -21.11 -4.09
N GLY A 106 7.88 -20.68 -2.95
CA GLY A 106 8.11 -21.53 -1.78
C GLY A 106 9.21 -22.58 -1.96
N SER A 107 10.05 -22.50 -3.00
CA SER A 107 11.13 -23.48 -3.21
C SER A 107 12.08 -23.63 -2.01
N ASN A 108 12.24 -22.57 -1.21
CA ASN A 108 13.07 -22.61 0.01
C ASN A 108 12.47 -23.44 1.14
N PHE A 109 11.17 -23.77 1.08
CA PHE A 109 10.45 -24.57 2.07
C PHE A 109 10.25 -26.03 1.62
N ALA A 110 10.71 -26.38 0.42
CA ALA A 110 10.52 -27.71 -0.14
C ALA A 110 11.34 -28.75 0.65
N PRO A 111 10.70 -29.78 1.25
CA PRO A 111 11.41 -30.87 1.89
C PRO A 111 12.08 -31.77 0.85
N LYS A 112 13.18 -32.43 1.23
CA LYS A 112 13.86 -33.41 0.35
C LYS A 112 13.00 -34.64 0.10
N GLU A 113 12.32 -35.11 1.13
CA GLU A 113 11.43 -36.26 1.09
C GLU A 113 10.13 -35.91 1.79
N HIS A 114 9.00 -36.20 1.14
CA HIS A 114 7.67 -36.01 1.69
C HIS A 114 6.68 -36.92 0.98
N TYR A 115 5.67 -37.41 1.69
CA TYR A 115 4.73 -38.42 1.18
C TYR A 115 4.02 -38.00 -0.12
N TYR A 116 3.82 -36.71 -0.32
CA TYR A 116 3.05 -36.19 -1.45
C TYR A 116 3.56 -34.84 -2.01
N SER A 117 4.59 -34.23 -1.42
CA SER A 117 4.94 -32.83 -1.76
C SER A 117 5.38 -32.68 -3.22
N ASN A 118 6.10 -33.66 -3.75
CA ASN A 118 6.59 -33.67 -5.13
C ASN A 118 5.48 -34.08 -6.10
N ASP A 119 4.68 -35.09 -5.74
CA ASP A 119 3.61 -35.59 -6.62
C ASP A 119 2.48 -34.58 -6.83
N LEU A 120 2.23 -33.72 -5.84
CA LEU A 120 1.20 -32.67 -5.89
C LEU A 120 1.75 -31.29 -6.28
N ASP A 121 3.02 -31.20 -6.66
CA ASP A 121 3.69 -29.94 -7.00
C ASP A 121 3.42 -28.84 -5.95
N ILE A 122 3.66 -29.14 -4.66
CA ILE A 122 3.34 -28.21 -3.57
C ILE A 122 4.20 -26.94 -3.65
N PHE A 123 5.48 -27.06 -4.04
CA PHE A 123 6.42 -25.93 -4.12
C PHE A 123 7.08 -25.85 -5.49
N GLY A 124 7.65 -24.68 -5.81
CA GLY A 124 8.32 -24.42 -7.08
C GLY A 124 7.46 -23.68 -8.09
N GLN A 125 7.96 -23.57 -9.32
CA GLN A 125 7.30 -22.79 -10.37
C GLN A 125 5.95 -23.44 -10.75
N ALA A 126 4.89 -22.62 -10.84
CA ALA A 126 3.52 -23.06 -11.10
C ALA A 126 2.93 -24.03 -10.04
N SER A 127 3.48 -24.01 -8.83
CA SER A 127 3.04 -24.86 -7.72
C SER A 127 1.77 -24.39 -7.02
N LEU A 128 1.17 -25.28 -6.22
CA LEU A 128 0.06 -24.94 -5.34
C LEU A 128 0.41 -23.82 -4.37
N TYR A 129 1.60 -23.86 -3.75
CA TYR A 129 2.07 -22.78 -2.87
C TYR A 129 2.13 -21.46 -3.63
N GLN A 130 2.74 -21.43 -4.83
CA GLN A 130 2.84 -20.19 -5.62
C GLN A 130 1.47 -19.62 -5.98
N PHE A 131 0.51 -20.50 -6.29
CA PHE A 131 -0.84 -20.10 -6.67
C PHE A 131 -1.59 -19.40 -5.53
N ILE A 132 -1.55 -19.96 -4.31
CA ILE A 132 -2.34 -19.46 -3.18
C ILE A 132 -1.60 -18.45 -2.29
N ASN A 133 -0.27 -18.36 -2.39
CA ASN A 133 0.53 -17.53 -1.49
C ASN A 133 0.23 -16.04 -1.68
N ARG A 134 -0.25 -15.39 -0.61
CA ARG A 134 -0.42 -13.93 -0.48
C ARG A 134 0.27 -13.37 0.76
N THR A 135 1.19 -14.14 1.33
CA THR A 135 1.95 -13.75 2.51
C THR A 135 3.04 -12.76 2.10
N THR A 136 3.29 -11.77 2.96
CA THR A 136 4.34 -10.75 2.75
C THR A 136 5.52 -10.93 3.70
N ALA A 137 5.29 -11.57 4.85
CA ALA A 137 6.31 -11.88 5.84
C ALA A 137 6.79 -13.33 5.70
N GLU A 138 8.08 -13.56 5.88
CA GLU A 138 8.71 -14.88 5.80
C GLU A 138 8.06 -15.89 6.75
N VAL A 139 7.78 -15.48 7.99
CA VAL A 139 7.07 -16.32 8.98
C VAL A 139 5.67 -16.73 8.52
N GLY A 140 4.97 -15.87 7.78
CA GLY A 140 3.67 -16.20 7.20
C GLY A 140 3.80 -17.20 6.05
N GLY A 141 4.82 -17.04 5.22
CA GLY A 141 5.13 -17.98 4.15
C GLY A 141 5.51 -19.36 4.68
N LEU A 142 6.33 -19.41 5.74
CA LEU A 142 6.65 -20.65 6.44
C LEU A 142 5.40 -21.31 7.03
N GLN A 143 4.55 -20.55 7.72
CA GLN A 143 3.29 -21.07 8.27
C GLN A 143 2.39 -21.66 7.17
N LEU A 144 2.30 -21.02 6.01
CA LEU A 144 1.55 -21.53 4.86
C LEU A 144 2.17 -22.81 4.31
N ALA A 145 3.50 -22.87 4.21
CA ALA A 145 4.22 -24.07 3.78
C ALA A 145 3.94 -25.25 4.71
N ASP A 146 4.02 -25.03 6.03
CA ASP A 146 3.73 -26.04 7.05
C ASP A 146 2.29 -26.55 6.94
N TRP A 147 1.32 -25.66 6.65
CA TRP A 147 -0.08 -26.08 6.45
C TRP A 147 -0.32 -26.91 5.19
N LEU A 148 0.52 -26.75 4.16
CA LEU A 148 0.44 -27.56 2.94
C LEU A 148 1.14 -28.91 3.11
N LEU A 149 2.18 -28.97 3.95
CA LEU A 149 2.91 -30.19 4.25
C LEU A 149 2.23 -31.08 5.29
N GLU A 150 1.53 -30.49 6.27
CA GLU A 150 0.86 -31.24 7.33
C GLU A 150 -0.64 -30.89 7.38
N PRO A 151 -1.54 -31.82 7.03
CA PRO A 151 -2.97 -31.58 7.08
C PRO A 151 -3.44 -31.37 8.53
N ALA A 152 -4.30 -30.38 8.72
CA ALA A 152 -4.88 -30.11 10.04
C ALA A 152 -6.01 -31.10 10.38
N ASN A 153 -6.28 -31.28 11.67
CA ASN A 153 -7.45 -32.03 12.13
C ASN A 153 -8.76 -31.27 11.82
N THR A 154 -9.90 -31.97 11.95
CA THR A 154 -11.23 -31.41 11.60
C THR A 154 -11.57 -30.14 12.37
N GLU A 155 -11.24 -30.07 13.66
CA GLU A 155 -11.50 -28.89 14.50
C GLU A 155 -10.76 -27.65 13.98
N HIS A 156 -9.46 -27.78 13.72
CA HIS A 156 -8.66 -26.69 13.16
C HIS A 156 -9.07 -26.30 11.74
N ILE A 157 -9.51 -27.26 10.91
CA ILE A 157 -10.03 -26.96 9.57
C ILE A 157 -11.25 -26.04 9.66
N LEU A 158 -12.21 -26.37 10.54
CA LEU A 158 -13.43 -25.56 10.71
C LEU A 158 -13.10 -24.15 11.21
N LEU A 159 -12.18 -24.02 12.17
CA LEU A 159 -11.72 -22.73 12.67
C LEU A 159 -11.06 -21.88 11.57
N ARG A 160 -10.22 -22.49 10.72
CA ARG A 160 -9.57 -21.79 9.60
C ARG A 160 -10.58 -21.36 8.54
N GLN A 161 -11.56 -22.20 8.23
CA GLN A 161 -12.63 -21.87 7.26
C GLN A 161 -13.50 -20.71 7.75
N GLU A 162 -13.86 -20.69 9.03
CA GLU A 162 -14.63 -19.59 9.60
C GLU A 162 -13.82 -18.28 9.59
N ALA A 163 -12.51 -18.34 9.81
CA ALA A 163 -11.65 -17.16 9.81
C ALA A 163 -11.49 -16.49 8.44
N VAL A 164 -11.76 -17.19 7.33
CA VAL A 164 -11.62 -16.68 5.95
C VAL A 164 -12.94 -16.44 5.24
N ARG A 165 -14.06 -16.65 5.95
CA ARG A 165 -15.41 -16.47 5.43
C ARG A 165 -15.80 -14.99 5.34
#